data_AF-R1E3H4-F1
#
_entry.id   AF-R1E3H4-F1
#
_cell.length_a   1.000
_cell.length_b   1.000
_cell.length_c   1.000
_cell.angle_alpha   90.00
_cell.angle_beta   90.00
_cell.angle_gamma   90.00
#
_symmetry.space_group_name_H-M   'P 1'
#
loop_
_entity.id
_entity.type
_entity.pdbx_description
1 polymer ?
#
loop_
_entity_poly.entity_id
_entity_poly.type
_entity_poly.pdbx_seq_one_letter_code
_entity_poly.pdbx_strand_id
1 'polypeptide(L)'
;MEYSERKPIDFKKERPQLFKMKGISAKTVEEHLKIYEGYVKKFNEITQKLNNLTDEDYNAANVTYSLIRELKVEWTRAFGGMINHEIYFSHLGGEGGKPGSSLGSQIDRDFGSRDIFNSFKYFFK
;
A
#
# COMPACT_ATOMS: atom_id res chain seq x y z
N MET A 1 -14.53 -6.46 15.97
CA MET A 1 -14.23 -7.21 14.74
C MET A 1 -13.25 -8.29 15.15
N GLU A 2 -13.60 -9.55 14.94
CA GLU A 2 -12.73 -10.68 15.28
C GLU A 2 -11.44 -10.60 14.44
N TYR A 3 -10.29 -10.73 15.09
CA TYR A 3 -9.00 -10.71 14.40
C TYR A 3 -8.91 -11.92 13.48
N SER A 4 -8.66 -11.68 12.19
CA SER A 4 -8.22 -12.70 11.26
C SER A 4 -6.88 -12.28 10.66
N GLU A 5 -5.92 -13.20 10.71
CA GLU A 5 -4.59 -12.96 10.16
C GLU A 5 -4.68 -12.79 8.64
N ARG A 6 -4.09 -11.70 8.13
CA ARG A 6 -4.07 -11.43 6.70
C ARG A 6 -2.88 -12.10 6.05
N LYS A 7 -3.12 -12.84 4.97
CA LYS A 7 -2.04 -13.45 4.17
C LYS A 7 -1.60 -12.48 3.07
N PRO A 8 -0.29 -12.38 2.78
CA PRO A 8 0.18 -11.61 1.64
C PRO A 8 -0.35 -12.21 0.33
N ILE A 9 -0.65 -11.35 -0.65
CA ILE A 9 -0.99 -11.77 -2.01
C ILE A 9 0.27 -12.36 -2.65
N ASP A 10 0.15 -13.55 -3.23
CA ASP A 10 1.23 -14.18 -4.00
C ASP A 10 1.33 -13.54 -5.39
N PHE A 11 1.94 -12.37 -5.47
CA PHE A 11 2.12 -11.66 -6.74
C PHE A 11 3.01 -12.40 -7.74
N LYS A 12 3.85 -13.34 -7.31
CA LYS A 12 4.62 -14.19 -8.22
C LYS A 12 3.68 -15.11 -9.00
N LYS A 13 2.71 -15.70 -8.31
CA LYS A 13 1.69 -16.56 -8.91
C LYS A 13 0.62 -15.77 -9.65
N GLU A 14 0.06 -14.75 -9.02
CA GLU A 14 -1.09 -14.01 -9.55
C GLU A 14 -0.71 -13.01 -10.65
N ARG A 15 0.54 -12.53 -10.66
CA ARG A 15 1.02 -11.49 -11.60
C ARG A 15 2.46 -11.74 -12.11
N PRO A 16 2.72 -12.86 -12.80
CA PRO A 16 4.07 -13.19 -13.31
C PRO A 16 4.65 -12.13 -14.27
N GLN A 17 3.80 -11.32 -14.91
CA GLN A 17 4.19 -10.21 -15.78
C GLN A 17 5.02 -9.13 -15.08
N LEU A 18 4.92 -9.00 -13.74
CA LEU A 18 5.71 -8.04 -12.97
C LEU A 18 7.22 -8.25 -13.17
N PHE A 19 7.65 -9.50 -13.37
CA PHE A 19 9.06 -9.86 -13.50
C PHE A 19 9.61 -9.67 -14.92
N LYS A 20 8.77 -9.27 -15.88
CA LYS A 20 9.12 -9.10 -17.30
C LYS A 20 8.97 -7.65 -17.77
N MET A 21 8.81 -6.71 -16.83
CA MET A 21 8.59 -5.30 -17.15
C MET A 21 9.84 -4.65 -17.77
N LYS A 22 9.61 -3.72 -18.69
CA LYS A 22 10.65 -2.81 -19.17
C LYS A 22 10.78 -1.63 -18.21
N GLY A 23 11.99 -1.36 -17.72
CA GLY A 23 12.29 -0.22 -16.84
C GLY A 23 12.28 -0.52 -15.33
N ILE A 24 11.70 -1.65 -14.90
CA ILE A 24 11.80 -2.16 -13.52
C ILE A 24 12.33 -3.59 -13.61
N SER A 25 13.49 -3.85 -12.98
CA SER A 25 14.12 -5.17 -13.07
C SER A 25 13.37 -6.22 -12.23
N ALA A 26 13.46 -7.49 -12.63
CA ALA A 26 12.94 -8.60 -11.84
C ALA A 26 13.48 -8.59 -10.40
N LYS A 27 14.78 -8.32 -10.22
CA LYS A 27 15.41 -8.20 -8.90
C LYS A 27 14.79 -7.08 -8.05
N THR A 28 14.49 -5.93 -8.66
CA THR A 28 13.80 -4.84 -7.97
C THR A 28 12.41 -5.28 -7.49
N VAL A 29 11.66 -6.00 -8.33
CA VAL A 29 10.35 -6.54 -7.93
C VAL A 29 10.48 -7.54 -6.78
N GLU A 30 11.45 -8.46 -6.84
CA GLU A 30 11.67 -9.44 -5.77
C GLU A 30 11.97 -8.78 -4.43
N GLU A 31 12.90 -7.82 -4.39
CA GLU A 31 13.24 -7.12 -3.15
C GLU A 31 12.07 -6.27 -2.65
N HIS A 32 11.30 -5.66 -3.55
CA HIS A 32 10.16 -4.82 -3.17
C HIS A 32 8.98 -5.66 -2.62
N LEU A 33 8.80 -6.90 -3.10
CA LEU A 33 7.83 -7.83 -2.53
C LEU A 33 8.18 -8.22 -1.08
N LYS A 34 9.47 -8.33 -0.73
CA LYS A 34 9.87 -8.58 0.68
C LYS A 34 9.49 -7.42 1.59
N ILE A 35 9.56 -6.18 1.10
CA ILE A 35 9.11 -4.99 1.84
C ILE A 35 7.59 -5.07 2.08
N TYR A 36 6.82 -5.42 1.04
CA TYR A 36 5.38 -5.66 1.16
C TYR A 36 5.05 -6.74 2.18
N GLU A 37 5.70 -7.90 2.11
CA GLU A 37 5.53 -8.99 3.10
C GLU A 37 5.84 -8.53 4.52
N GLY A 38 6.87 -7.68 4.68
CA GLY A 38 7.20 -7.03 5.95
C GLY A 38 6.05 -6.17 6.50
N TYR A 39 5.38 -5.39 5.65
CA TYR A 39 4.20 -4.61 6.05
C TYR A 39 3.02 -5.49 6.46
N VAL A 40 2.74 -6.57 5.72
CA VAL A 40 1.68 -7.53 6.09
C VAL A 40 1.97 -8.15 7.45
N LYS A 41 3.22 -8.60 7.69
CA LYS A 41 3.63 -9.17 8.98
C LYS A 41 3.46 -8.18 10.12
N LYS A 42 3.89 -6.93 9.95
CA LYS A 42 3.76 -5.89 10.98
C LYS A 42 2.32 -5.48 11.21
N PHE A 43 1.51 -5.42 10.16
CA PHE A 43 0.07 -5.18 10.29
C PHE A 43 -0.59 -6.24 11.17
N ASN A 44 -0.33 -7.53 10.91
CA ASN A 44 -0.86 -8.63 11.71
C ASN A 44 -0.36 -8.57 13.17
N GLU A 45 0.94 -8.40 13.38
CA GLU A 45 1.55 -8.29 14.73
C GLU A 45 0.90 -7.17 15.55
N ILE A 46 0.77 -5.97 14.98
CA ILE A 46 0.21 -4.80 15.67
C ILE A 46 -1.29 -4.99 15.90
N THR A 47 -2.00 -5.56 14.92
CA THR A 47 -3.44 -5.83 15.06
C THR A 47 -3.68 -6.83 16.18
N GLN A 48 -2.86 -7.89 16.30
CA GLN A 48 -2.94 -8.83 17.42
C GLN A 48 -2.69 -8.12 18.76
N LYS A 49 -1.65 -7.28 18.86
CA LYS A 49 -1.38 -6.48 20.08
C LYS A 49 -2.55 -5.56 20.45
N LEU A 50 -3.16 -4.89 19.47
CA LEU A 50 -4.33 -4.04 19.69
C LEU A 50 -5.55 -4.84 20.20
N ASN A 51 -5.75 -6.08 19.75
CA ASN A 51 -6.85 -6.93 20.22
C ASN A 51 -6.62 -7.50 21.62
N ASN A 52 -5.36 -7.50 22.08
CA ASN A 52 -4.98 -8.02 23.39
C ASN A 52 -4.77 -6.92 24.45
N LEU A 53 -5.13 -5.66 24.15
CA LEU A 53 -5.08 -4.58 25.13
C LEU A 53 -6.04 -4.86 26.30
N THR A 54 -5.62 -4.52 27.51
CA THR A 54 -6.43 -4.67 28.73
C THR A 54 -7.02 -3.34 29.19
N ASP A 55 -7.92 -3.38 30.17
CA ASP A 55 -8.50 -2.16 30.77
C ASP A 55 -7.41 -1.25 31.38
N GLU A 56 -6.33 -1.83 31.91
CA GLU A 56 -5.18 -1.06 32.41
C GLU A 56 -4.48 -0.28 31.28
N ASP A 57 -4.31 -0.87 30.10
CA ASP A 57 -3.71 -0.18 28.94
C ASP A 57 -4.58 0.99 28.48
N TYR A 58 -5.91 0.83 28.53
CA TYR A 58 -6.86 1.90 28.21
C TYR A 58 -6.86 3.00 29.27
N ASN A 59 -6.80 2.65 30.55
CA ASN A 59 -6.74 3.61 31.66
C ASN A 59 -5.42 4.41 31.66
N ALA A 60 -4.33 3.81 31.16
CA ALA A 60 -3.03 4.47 30.98
C ALA A 60 -2.92 5.29 29.67
N ALA A 61 -3.99 5.38 28.87
CA ALA A 61 -3.97 6.12 27.62
C ALA A 61 -3.61 7.60 27.82
N ASN A 62 -2.78 8.12 26.92
CA ASN A 62 -2.30 9.49 26.97
C ASN A 62 -1.94 9.99 25.56
N VAL A 63 -2.13 11.29 25.34
CA VAL A 63 -1.96 11.97 24.05
C VAL A 63 -0.51 12.10 23.60
N THR A 64 0.44 12.15 24.54
CA THR A 64 1.88 12.23 24.25
C THR A 64 2.44 10.85 23.97
N TYR A 65 2.35 9.95 24.96
CA TYR A 65 2.80 8.56 24.84
C TYR A 65 1.86 7.63 25.60
N SER A 66 1.41 6.58 24.92
CA SER A 66 0.77 5.42 25.52
C SER A 66 0.93 4.24 24.58
N LEU A 67 0.83 3.02 25.10
CA LEU A 67 0.92 1.80 24.28
C LEU A 67 -0.11 1.83 23.15
N ILE A 68 -1.36 2.17 23.46
CA ILE A 68 -2.43 2.24 22.46
C ILE A 68 -2.14 3.28 21.36
N ARG A 69 -1.58 4.45 21.72
CA ARG A 69 -1.22 5.48 20.75
C ARG A 69 -0.14 4.97 19.80
N GLU A 70 0.93 4.42 20.36
CA GLU A 70 2.05 3.91 19.56
C GLU A 70 1.59 2.80 18.62
N LEU A 71 0.82 1.83 19.13
CA LEU A 71 0.25 0.77 18.31
C LEU A 71 -0.64 1.33 17.19
N LYS A 72 -1.49 2.33 17.45
CA LYS A 72 -2.36 2.92 16.41
C LYS A 72 -1.56 3.70 15.36
N VAL A 73 -0.52 4.44 15.74
CA VAL A 73 0.35 5.15 14.80
C VAL A 73 1.04 4.15 13.87
N GLU A 74 1.70 3.14 14.44
CA GLU A 74 2.41 2.13 13.66
C GLU A 74 1.46 1.23 12.87
N TRP A 75 0.24 1.00 13.36
CA TRP A 75 -0.80 0.29 12.62
C TRP A 75 -1.15 1.02 11.33
N THR A 76 -1.33 2.35 11.36
CA THR A 76 -1.65 3.11 10.14
C THR A 76 -0.50 3.09 9.14
N ARG A 77 0.75 3.12 9.63
CA ARG A 77 1.95 2.97 8.79
C ARG A 77 2.01 1.59 8.14
N ALA A 78 1.80 0.52 8.90
CA ALA A 78 1.83 -0.85 8.38
C ALA A 78 0.67 -1.12 7.41
N PHE A 79 -0.54 -0.69 7.77
CA PHE A 79 -1.73 -0.80 6.93
C PHE A 79 -1.56 -0.04 5.61
N GLY A 80 -1.13 1.22 5.68
CA GLY A 80 -0.87 2.04 4.48
C GLY A 80 0.21 1.43 3.60
N GLY A 81 1.32 0.97 4.19
CA GLY A 81 2.37 0.26 3.48
C GLY A 81 1.83 -0.97 2.74
N MET A 82 1.08 -1.82 3.44
CA MET A 82 0.46 -3.02 2.86
C MET A 82 -0.48 -2.70 1.70
N ILE A 83 -1.49 -1.84 1.91
CA ILE A 83 -2.50 -1.53 0.89
C ILE A 83 -1.90 -0.81 -0.32
N ASN A 84 -0.98 0.14 -0.08
CA ASN A 84 -0.34 0.86 -1.19
C ASN A 84 0.48 -0.07 -2.08
N HIS A 85 1.17 -1.06 -1.51
CA HIS A 85 1.92 -2.04 -2.31
C HIS A 85 0.99 -2.96 -3.10
N GLU A 86 -0.16 -3.34 -2.53
CA GLU A 86 -1.14 -4.15 -3.26
C GLU A 86 -1.69 -3.42 -4.47
N ILE A 87 -2.06 -2.16 -4.29
CA ILE A 87 -2.49 -1.28 -5.38
C ILE A 87 -1.35 -1.11 -6.38
N TYR A 88 -0.12 -0.88 -5.93
CA TYR A 88 1.03 -0.70 -6.81
C TYR A 88 1.25 -1.92 -7.72
N PHE A 89 1.34 -3.13 -7.15
CA PHE A 89 1.56 -4.34 -7.94
C PHE A 89 0.34 -4.74 -8.78
N SER A 90 -0.88 -4.42 -8.35
CA SER A 90 -2.09 -4.69 -9.15
C SER A 90 -2.16 -3.86 -10.43
N HIS A 91 -1.61 -2.65 -10.43
CA HIS A 91 -1.64 -1.74 -11.58
C HIS A 91 -0.46 -1.93 -12.56
N LEU A 92 0.59 -2.65 -12.17
CA LEU A 92 1.80 -2.84 -12.99
C LEU A 92 1.77 -4.09 -13.87
N GLY A 93 2.67 -4.12 -14.86
CA GLY A 93 2.92 -5.29 -15.70
C GLY A 93 2.10 -5.39 -16.99
N GLY A 94 1.27 -4.39 -17.30
CA GLY A 94 0.61 -4.29 -18.61
C GLY A 94 1.45 -3.55 -19.66
N GLU A 95 0.92 -3.44 -20.87
CA GLU A 95 1.56 -2.71 -21.99
C GLU A 95 1.52 -1.18 -21.82
N GLY A 96 0.83 -0.69 -20.78
CA GLY A 96 0.48 0.72 -20.65
C GLY A 96 -0.65 1.10 -21.62
N GLY A 97 -0.78 2.39 -21.93
CA GLY A 97 -1.76 2.87 -22.91
C GLY A 97 -2.58 4.07 -22.46
N LYS A 98 -3.69 4.33 -23.17
CA LYS A 98 -4.67 5.35 -22.79
C LYS A 98 -5.65 4.76 -21.77
N PRO A 99 -6.10 5.55 -20.78
CA PRO A 99 -7.20 5.13 -19.91
C PRO A 99 -8.46 4.87 -20.76
N GLY A 100 -9.34 4.01 -20.26
CA GLY A 100 -10.66 3.79 -20.86
C GLY A 100 -11.49 5.08 -20.90
N SER A 101 -12.52 5.12 -21.76
CA SER A 101 -13.29 6.35 -22.06
C SER A 101 -13.77 7.11 -20.84
N SER A 102 -14.35 6.43 -19.84
CA SER A 102 -14.84 7.07 -18.62
C SER A 102 -13.73 7.76 -17.82
N LEU A 103 -12.62 7.06 -17.55
CA LEU A 103 -11.48 7.64 -16.82
C LEU A 103 -10.77 8.71 -17.66
N GLY A 104 -10.66 8.52 -18.97
CA GLY A 104 -10.09 9.51 -19.89
C GLY A 104 -10.86 10.83 -19.87
N SER A 105 -12.19 10.78 -20.03
CA SER A 105 -13.05 11.96 -19.95
C SER A 105 -13.02 12.64 -18.59
N GLN A 106 -12.87 11.85 -17.52
CA GLN A 106 -12.72 12.37 -16.17
C GLN A 106 -11.40 13.15 -16.01
N ILE A 107 -10.30 12.61 -16.54
CA ILE A 107 -8.99 13.28 -16.55
C ILE A 107 -9.06 14.58 -17.36
N ASP A 108 -9.66 14.55 -18.54
CA ASP A 108 -9.75 15.73 -19.40
C ASP A 108 -10.61 16.83 -18.74
N ARG A 109 -11.68 16.46 -18.02
CA ARG A 109 -12.52 17.41 -17.30
C ARG A 109 -11.80 18.08 -16.14
N ASP A 110 -11.11 17.30 -15.31
CA ASP A 110 -10.53 17.81 -14.05
C ASP A 110 -9.15 18.45 -14.25
N PHE A 111 -8.38 17.98 -15.22
CA PHE A 111 -7.00 18.40 -15.46
C PHE A 111 -6.79 19.09 -16.82
N GLY A 112 -7.85 19.26 -17.62
CA GLY A 112 -7.82 19.91 -18.94
C GLY A 112 -7.28 19.04 -20.07
N SER A 113 -6.32 18.16 -19.78
CA SER A 113 -5.88 17.11 -20.69
C SER A 113 -5.06 16.05 -19.96
N ARG A 114 -4.96 14.88 -20.59
CA ARG A 114 -4.01 13.84 -20.15
C ARG A 114 -2.55 14.33 -20.09
N ASP A 115 -2.10 15.18 -21.01
CA ASP A 115 -0.70 15.63 -21.02
C ASP A 115 -0.41 16.55 -19.82
N ILE A 116 -1.36 17.42 -19.46
CA ILE A 116 -1.28 18.23 -18.23
C ILE A 116 -1.28 17.33 -17.01
N PHE A 117 -2.16 16.33 -16.95
CA PHE A 117 -2.17 15.34 -15.87
C PHE A 117 -0.82 14.59 -15.75
N ASN A 118 -0.21 14.18 -16.86
CA ASN A 118 1.09 13.51 -16.84
C ASN A 118 2.25 14.46 -16.47
N SER A 119 2.05 15.77 -16.62
CA SER A 119 3.07 16.79 -16.37
C SER A 119 3.37 17.00 -14.88
N PHE A 120 2.59 16.42 -13.94
CA PHE A 120 2.95 16.38 -12.52
C PHE A 120 4.35 15.84 -12.24
N LYS A 121 4.94 15.10 -13.20
CA LYS A 121 6.35 14.69 -13.21
C LYS A 121 7.34 15.88 -13.12
N TYR A 122 6.94 17.10 -13.46
CA TYR A 122 7.79 18.29 -13.51
C TYR A 122 7.65 19.24 -12.31
N PHE A 123 6.70 19.01 -11.40
CA PHE A 123 6.47 19.89 -10.24
C PHE A 123 7.35 19.55 -9.01
N PHE A 124 8.21 18.53 -9.10
CA PHE A 124 9.14 18.10 -8.04
C PHE A 124 10.61 18.18 -8.48
N LYS A 125 10.96 19.16 -9.32
CA LYS A 125 12.37 19.55 -9.51
C LYS A 125 12.76 20.63 -8.53
#